data_AF-A0A6J0PFF0-F1
#
_entry.id   AF-A0A6J0PFF0-F1
#
_cell.length_a   1.000
_cell.length_b   1.000
_cell.length_c   1.000
_cell.angle_alpha   90.00
_cell.angle_beta   90.00
_cell.angle_gamma   90.00
#
_symmetry.space_group_name_H-M   'P 1'
#
loop_
_entity.id
_entity.type
_entity.pdbx_description
1 polymer ?
#
loop_
_entity_poly.entity_id
_entity_poly.type
_entity_poly.pdbx_seq_one_letter_code
_entity_poly.pdbx_strand_id
1 'polypeptide(L)'
;MPAGRFEGEVPLDGVFANMSAFSLIGNRKICGGIPELHLPPCSSAQPHGTKHRAAISAVIITVASGVLGLTLILFFILIYWTQKSRKRHPSMATMGTELIRVSYAELVKATDGFSSANLIGVGSFGSVYKGVMEWDDEKMVAIKILNLRQQGASRSFIAECEALRSIRHRNLVKIITACSGVDFRGNDFKALVLEFMEN
;
A
#
# COMPACT_ATOMS: atom_id res chain seq x y z
N MET A 1 -23.92 -72.43 36.54
CA MET A 1 -24.39 -71.05 36.81
C MET A 1 -23.85 -70.16 35.69
N PRO A 2 -24.66 -69.32 35.04
CA PRO A 2 -24.21 -68.54 33.89
C PRO A 2 -23.22 -67.46 34.35
N ALA A 3 -22.00 -67.48 33.81
CA ALA A 3 -21.03 -66.43 34.06
C ALA A 3 -21.49 -65.15 33.34
N GLY A 4 -21.95 -64.16 34.10
CA GLY A 4 -22.23 -62.83 33.58
C GLY A 4 -20.96 -62.20 33.01
N ARG A 5 -21.04 -61.62 31.81
CA ARG A 5 -19.96 -60.82 31.23
C ARG A 5 -20.02 -59.42 31.84
N PHE A 6 -19.08 -59.12 32.74
CA PHE A 6 -18.92 -57.81 33.36
C PHE A 6 -17.73 -57.08 32.74
N GLU A 7 -17.85 -55.75 32.59
CA GLU A 7 -16.82 -54.87 32.02
C GLU A 7 -16.71 -53.62 32.91
N GLY A 8 -15.51 -53.07 33.08
CA GLY A 8 -15.28 -51.82 33.80
C GLY A 8 -14.42 -51.93 35.06
N GLU A 9 -14.37 -50.82 35.82
CA GLU A 9 -13.56 -50.71 37.04
C GLU A 9 -14.23 -51.41 38.24
N VAL A 10 -13.43 -52.18 38.99
CA VAL A 10 -13.92 -52.87 40.20
C VAL A 10 -13.96 -51.88 41.38
N PRO A 11 -15.11 -51.71 42.06
CA PRO A 11 -15.22 -50.86 43.24
C PRO A 11 -14.29 -51.32 44.37
N LEU A 12 -13.74 -50.37 45.14
CA LEU A 12 -12.87 -50.67 46.28
C LEU A 12 -13.63 -50.94 47.59
N ASP A 13 -14.94 -50.68 47.60
CA ASP A 13 -15.79 -50.76 48.78
C ASP A 13 -16.78 -51.94 48.72
N GLY A 14 -17.27 -52.36 49.89
CA GLY A 14 -18.29 -53.41 50.01
C GLY A 14 -17.74 -54.81 49.75
N VAL A 15 -18.53 -55.66 49.07
CA VAL A 15 -18.18 -57.08 48.83
C VAL A 15 -16.88 -57.23 48.01
N PHE A 16 -16.54 -56.23 47.19
CA PHE A 16 -15.34 -56.23 46.35
C PHE A 16 -14.05 -55.84 47.09
N ALA A 17 -14.15 -55.41 48.35
CA ALA A 17 -13.02 -55.14 49.22
C ALA A 17 -12.39 -56.41 49.83
N ASN A 18 -13.03 -57.58 49.67
CA ASN A 18 -12.57 -58.85 50.23
C ASN A 18 -12.52 -59.94 49.15
N MET A 19 -11.31 -60.37 48.77
CA MET A 19 -11.07 -61.39 47.72
C MET A 19 -11.84 -62.70 47.91
N SER A 20 -12.14 -63.07 49.15
CA SER A 20 -12.74 -64.36 49.50
C SER A 20 -14.23 -64.47 49.11
N ALA A 21 -14.88 -63.33 48.82
CA ALA A 21 -16.33 -63.25 48.70
C ALA A 21 -16.86 -63.33 47.25
N PHE A 22 -16.00 -63.35 46.24
CA PHE A 22 -16.40 -63.32 44.83
C PHE A 22 -15.41 -64.03 43.90
N SER A 23 -15.87 -64.43 42.71
CA SER A 23 -15.02 -65.03 41.66
C SER A 23 -15.14 -64.25 40.36
N LEU A 24 -14.02 -63.70 39.88
CA LEU A 24 -13.92 -62.94 38.63
C LEU A 24 -13.43 -63.79 37.44
N ILE A 25 -13.37 -65.12 37.62
CA ILE A 25 -12.87 -66.05 36.61
C ILE A 25 -13.75 -65.97 35.35
N GLY A 26 -13.14 -65.57 34.23
CA GLY A 26 -13.77 -65.50 32.91
C GLY A 26 -14.05 -64.07 32.38
N ASN A 27 -13.93 -63.03 33.21
CA ASN A 27 -14.18 -61.65 32.79
C ASN A 27 -12.87 -60.93 32.43
N ARG A 28 -12.49 -60.95 31.14
CA ARG A 28 -11.21 -60.37 30.67
C ARG A 28 -11.21 -58.84 30.52
N LYS A 29 -12.35 -58.17 30.72
CA LYS A 29 -12.54 -56.73 30.46
C LYS A 29 -12.75 -55.89 31.73
N ILE A 30 -12.35 -56.43 32.87
CA ILE A 30 -12.33 -55.70 34.14
C ILE A 30 -10.93 -55.16 34.41
N CYS A 31 -10.85 -54.03 35.10
CA CYS A 31 -9.62 -53.36 35.45
C CYS A 31 -9.74 -52.70 36.85
N GLY A 32 -8.62 -52.28 37.44
CA GLY A 32 -8.61 -51.62 38.75
C GLY A 32 -8.89 -52.57 39.93
N GLY A 33 -9.54 -52.06 40.99
CA GLY A 33 -9.80 -52.82 42.21
C GLY A 33 -8.61 -52.92 43.17
N ILE A 34 -8.76 -53.76 44.21
CA ILE A 34 -7.71 -53.95 45.22
C ILE A 34 -6.47 -54.65 44.62
N PRO A 35 -5.24 -54.35 45.11
CA PRO A 35 -3.99 -54.87 44.53
C PRO A 35 -3.91 -56.39 44.44
N GLU A 36 -4.56 -57.08 45.37
CA GLU A 36 -4.51 -58.52 45.56
C GLU A 36 -5.22 -59.30 44.43
N LEU A 37 -6.07 -58.62 43.65
CA LEU A 37 -6.76 -59.18 42.48
C LEU A 37 -5.87 -59.27 41.22
N HIS A 38 -4.69 -58.64 41.22
CA HIS A 38 -3.76 -58.60 40.08
C HIS A 38 -4.40 -58.15 38.75
N LEU A 39 -5.38 -57.24 38.81
CA LEU A 39 -6.03 -56.70 37.62
C LEU A 39 -5.20 -55.57 37.00
N PRO A 40 -5.25 -55.39 35.67
CA PRO A 40 -4.59 -54.26 35.02
C PRO A 40 -5.24 -52.93 35.45
N PRO A 41 -4.47 -51.83 35.51
CA PRO A 41 -5.04 -50.51 35.80
C PRO A 41 -5.99 -50.07 34.69
N CYS A 42 -7.10 -49.41 35.05
CA CYS A 42 -8.02 -48.87 34.06
C CYS A 42 -7.35 -47.74 33.28
N SER A 43 -7.43 -47.81 31.94
CA SER A 43 -6.97 -46.72 31.09
C SER A 43 -7.91 -45.55 31.29
N SER A 44 -7.48 -44.51 32.03
CA SER A 44 -8.21 -43.26 32.06
C SER A 44 -8.32 -42.76 30.62
N ALA A 45 -9.55 -42.44 30.20
CA ALA A 45 -9.80 -41.92 28.87
C ALA A 45 -8.85 -40.74 28.62
N GLN A 46 -7.96 -40.86 27.63
CA GLN A 46 -7.10 -39.75 27.24
C GLN A 46 -7.97 -38.52 26.95
N PRO A 47 -7.57 -37.30 27.35
CA PRO A 47 -8.29 -36.09 27.01
C PRO A 47 -8.09 -35.79 25.52
N HIS A 48 -8.85 -36.48 24.66
CA HIS A 48 -8.84 -36.34 23.21
C HIS A 48 -9.31 -34.94 22.75
N GLY A 49 -9.90 -34.14 23.65
CA GLY A 49 -10.42 -32.80 23.35
C GLY A 49 -9.43 -31.63 23.43
N THR A 50 -8.30 -31.75 24.14
CA THR A 50 -7.37 -30.62 24.32
C THR A 50 -6.40 -30.45 23.15
N LYS A 51 -5.93 -31.56 22.57
CA LYS A 51 -5.02 -31.56 21.40
C LYS A 51 -5.68 -30.98 20.15
N HIS A 52 -6.97 -31.27 19.92
CA HIS A 52 -7.72 -30.75 18.78
C HIS A 52 -7.99 -29.25 18.88
N ARG A 53 -8.34 -28.76 20.09
CA ARG A 53 -8.50 -27.32 20.34
C ARG A 53 -7.17 -26.55 20.20
N ALA A 54 -6.07 -27.13 20.66
CA ALA A 54 -4.74 -26.55 20.46
C ALA A 54 -4.34 -26.52 18.98
N ALA A 55 -4.63 -27.57 18.22
CA ALA A 55 -4.39 -27.62 16.78
C ALA A 55 -5.22 -26.56 16.01
N ILE A 56 -6.52 -26.42 16.32
CA ILE A 56 -7.36 -25.39 15.70
C ILE A 56 -6.87 -23.98 16.06
N SER A 57 -6.53 -23.73 17.33
CA SER A 57 -6.00 -22.44 17.76
C SER A 57 -4.71 -22.08 17.02
N ALA A 58 -3.80 -23.06 16.87
CA ALA A 58 -2.56 -22.87 16.11
C ALA A 58 -2.83 -22.56 14.63
N VAL A 59 -3.80 -23.22 13.99
CA VAL A 59 -4.19 -22.92 12.60
C VAL A 59 -4.76 -21.50 12.48
N ILE A 60 -5.65 -21.09 13.38
CA ILE A 60 -6.25 -19.74 13.36
C ILE A 60 -5.16 -18.67 13.52
N ILE A 61 -4.24 -18.84 14.48
CA ILE A 61 -3.13 -17.90 14.70
C ILE A 61 -2.22 -17.84 13.47
N THR A 62 -1.97 -18.97 12.81
CA THR A 62 -1.14 -19.03 11.60
C THR A 62 -1.80 -18.33 10.42
N VAL A 63 -3.12 -18.51 10.23
CA VAL A 63 -3.87 -17.82 9.16
C VAL A 63 -3.97 -16.32 9.45
N ALA A 64 -4.30 -15.94 10.68
CA ALA A 64 -4.45 -14.54 11.08
C ALA A 64 -3.12 -13.77 10.93
N SER A 65 -1.99 -14.37 11.31
CA SER A 65 -0.67 -13.75 11.13
C SER A 65 -0.28 -13.61 9.66
N GLY A 66 -0.61 -14.59 8.81
CA GLY A 66 -0.42 -14.51 7.36
C GLY A 66 -1.22 -13.37 6.72
N VAL A 67 -2.49 -13.21 7.08
CA VAL A 67 -3.35 -12.12 6.58
C VAL A 67 -2.83 -10.76 7.07
N LEU A 68 -2.45 -10.65 8.34
CA LEU A 68 -1.88 -9.42 8.89
C LEU A 68 -0.54 -9.07 8.20
N GLY A 69 0.32 -10.06 7.96
CA GLY A 69 1.57 -9.89 7.23
C GLY A 69 1.34 -9.43 5.79
N LEU A 70 0.44 -10.08 5.05
CA LEU A 70 0.11 -9.70 3.67
C LEU A 70 -0.49 -8.30 3.58
N THR A 71 -1.39 -7.94 4.49
CA THR A 71 -1.99 -6.59 4.54
C THR A 71 -0.96 -5.52 4.86
N LEU A 72 -0.05 -5.77 5.82
CA LEU A 72 1.07 -4.87 6.10
C LEU A 72 2.02 -4.74 4.92
N ILE A 73 2.38 -5.84 4.26
CA ILE A 73 3.23 -5.83 3.06
C ILE A 73 2.57 -5.02 1.94
N LEU A 74 1.28 -5.26 1.65
CA LEU A 74 0.53 -4.48 0.66
C LEU A 74 0.47 -3.00 1.05
N PHE A 75 0.26 -2.68 2.32
CA PHE A 75 0.27 -1.31 2.83
C PHE A 75 1.65 -0.65 2.67
N PHE A 76 2.74 -1.35 3.00
CA PHE A 76 4.11 -0.87 2.79
C PHE A 76 4.44 -0.72 1.30
N ILE A 77 3.95 -1.61 0.43
CA ILE A 77 4.06 -1.49 -1.02
C ILE A 77 3.27 -0.26 -1.48
N LEU A 78 2.02 -0.07 -1.07
CA LEU A 78 1.24 1.13 -1.42
C LEU A 78 1.93 2.41 -0.91
N ILE A 79 2.46 2.41 0.30
CA ILE A 79 3.26 3.53 0.83
C ILE A 79 4.55 3.71 0.02
N TYR A 80 5.26 2.65 -0.33
CA TYR A 80 6.48 2.73 -1.13
C TYR A 80 6.17 3.23 -2.54
N TRP A 81 5.04 2.86 -3.14
CA TRP A 81 4.62 3.29 -4.48
C TRP A 81 4.09 4.72 -4.46
N THR A 82 3.31 5.11 -3.45
CA THR A 82 2.88 6.50 -3.25
C THR A 82 4.06 7.39 -2.87
N GLN A 83 5.01 6.91 -2.07
CA GLN A 83 6.27 7.58 -1.80
C GLN A 83 7.18 7.57 -3.01
N LYS A 84 7.23 6.54 -3.86
CA LYS A 84 7.99 6.56 -5.11
C LYS A 84 7.35 7.52 -6.11
N SER A 85 6.03 7.66 -6.10
CA SER A 85 5.29 8.69 -6.83
C SER A 85 5.54 10.09 -6.23
N ARG A 86 5.67 10.22 -4.89
CA ARG A 86 5.99 11.48 -4.20
C ARG A 86 7.48 11.83 -4.14
N LYS A 87 8.39 10.86 -4.21
CA LYS A 87 9.87 10.95 -4.36
C LYS A 87 10.26 10.95 -5.85
N ARG A 88 9.28 10.70 -6.73
CA ARG A 88 9.15 11.33 -8.05
C ARG A 88 8.49 12.71 -7.97
N HIS A 89 8.47 13.37 -6.81
CA HIS A 89 9.07 14.70 -6.85
C HIS A 89 10.56 14.45 -6.89
N PRO A 90 11.20 14.56 -8.06
CA PRO A 90 12.63 14.72 -8.02
C PRO A 90 12.83 15.95 -7.14
N SER A 91 13.53 15.81 -6.03
CA SER A 91 14.51 16.82 -5.66
C SER A 91 15.41 16.96 -6.88
N MET A 92 14.95 17.74 -7.85
CA MET A 92 15.66 18.28 -9.00
C MET A 92 16.71 17.33 -9.60
N ALA A 93 16.42 16.03 -9.66
CA ALA A 93 17.33 15.03 -10.18
C ALA A 93 17.24 15.14 -11.70
N THR A 94 18.08 16.02 -12.22
CA THR A 94 18.62 16.02 -13.57
C THR A 94 17.57 15.59 -14.60
N MET A 95 16.65 16.52 -14.90
CA MET A 95 15.99 16.51 -16.20
C MET A 95 17.12 16.62 -17.23
N GLY A 96 17.54 15.46 -17.74
CA GLY A 96 18.64 15.35 -18.68
C GLY A 96 18.45 16.28 -19.86
N THR A 97 19.46 17.12 -20.05
CA THR A 97 19.95 17.71 -21.29
C THR A 97 18.92 18.43 -22.17
N GLU A 98 19.09 19.76 -22.25
CA GLU A 98 18.62 20.69 -23.29
C GLU A 98 17.17 21.20 -23.28
N LEU A 99 16.65 21.58 -22.12
CA LEU A 99 15.62 22.63 -22.08
C LEU A 99 16.20 23.80 -21.28
N ILE A 100 16.46 24.93 -21.96
CA ILE A 100 17.03 26.16 -21.36
C ILE A 100 16.14 26.58 -20.20
N ARG A 101 16.63 26.46 -18.97
CA ARG A 101 15.80 26.61 -17.78
C ARG A 101 15.53 28.10 -17.51
N VAL A 102 14.35 28.59 -17.92
CA VAL A 102 13.96 29.99 -17.75
C VAL A 102 13.55 30.29 -16.30
N SER A 103 13.94 31.45 -15.79
CA SER A 103 13.62 31.94 -14.45
C SER A 103 12.27 32.67 -14.41
N TYR A 104 11.72 32.81 -13.20
CA TYR A 104 10.51 33.60 -12.99
C TYR A 104 10.69 35.07 -13.42
N ALA A 105 11.84 35.67 -13.12
CA ALA A 105 12.13 37.07 -13.46
C ALA A 105 12.15 37.30 -14.97
N GLU A 106 12.71 36.36 -15.74
CA GLU A 106 12.68 36.42 -17.20
C GLU A 106 11.25 36.34 -17.75
N LEU A 107 10.40 35.48 -17.17
CA LEU A 107 8.99 35.38 -17.58
C LEU A 107 8.20 36.64 -17.23
N VAL A 108 8.45 37.25 -16.08
CA VAL A 108 7.88 38.54 -15.68
C VAL A 108 8.27 39.62 -16.70
N LYS A 109 9.55 39.70 -17.05
CA LYS A 109 10.05 40.67 -18.03
C LYS A 109 9.43 40.44 -19.41
N ALA A 110 9.42 39.20 -19.87
CA ALA A 110 8.89 38.81 -21.18
C ALA A 110 7.40 39.12 -21.35
N THR A 111 6.63 39.19 -20.27
CA THR A 111 5.17 39.39 -20.28
C THR A 111 4.72 40.74 -19.77
N ASP A 112 5.65 41.68 -19.56
CA ASP A 112 5.38 42.98 -18.93
C ASP A 112 4.64 42.82 -17.58
N GLY A 113 5.19 41.98 -16.70
CA GLY A 113 4.61 41.71 -15.39
C GLY A 113 3.32 40.88 -15.42
N PHE A 114 3.16 40.01 -16.42
CA PHE A 114 1.92 39.29 -16.69
C PHE A 114 0.73 40.26 -16.93
N SER A 115 0.99 41.33 -17.67
CA SER A 115 -0.01 42.34 -18.00
C SER A 115 -1.25 41.73 -18.68
N SER A 116 -2.42 42.26 -18.34
CA SER A 116 -3.68 41.86 -18.98
C SER A 116 -3.69 42.12 -20.49
N ALA A 117 -2.91 43.09 -20.97
CA ALA A 117 -2.73 43.35 -22.41
C ALA A 117 -2.07 42.18 -23.15
N ASN A 118 -1.29 41.37 -22.44
CA ASN A 118 -0.62 40.20 -22.96
C ASN A 118 -1.41 38.90 -22.71
N LEU A 119 -2.58 38.95 -22.06
CA LEU A 119 -3.36 37.75 -21.77
C LEU A 119 -4.01 37.21 -23.05
N ILE A 120 -3.66 35.97 -23.42
CA ILE A 120 -4.25 35.25 -24.56
C ILE A 120 -5.53 34.54 -24.11
N GLY A 121 -5.53 33.95 -22.92
CA GLY A 121 -6.69 33.23 -22.41
C GLY A 121 -6.52 32.67 -21.01
N VAL A 122 -7.65 32.34 -20.39
CA VAL A 122 -7.71 31.73 -19.06
C VAL A 122 -8.53 30.46 -19.15
N GLY A 123 -7.98 29.37 -18.62
CA GLY A 123 -8.66 28.09 -18.50
C GLY A 123 -8.60 27.56 -17.06
N SER A 124 -9.19 26.39 -16.84
CA SER A 124 -9.17 25.73 -15.53
C SER A 124 -7.75 25.48 -15.01
N PHE A 125 -6.85 25.09 -15.91
CA PHE A 125 -5.47 24.72 -15.59
C PHE A 125 -4.50 25.90 -15.48
N GLY A 126 -4.94 27.13 -15.75
CA GLY A 126 -4.07 28.30 -15.69
C GLY A 126 -4.39 29.37 -16.74
N SER A 127 -3.47 30.31 -16.86
CA SER A 127 -3.57 31.47 -17.76
C SER A 127 -2.43 31.46 -18.76
N VAL A 128 -2.72 31.84 -20.00
CA VAL A 128 -1.75 31.89 -21.10
C VAL A 128 -1.51 33.34 -21.48
N TYR A 129 -0.24 33.74 -21.49
CA TYR A 129 0.20 35.09 -21.85
C TYR A 129 1.08 35.05 -23.10
N LYS A 130 0.97 36.08 -23.92
CA LYS A 130 1.93 36.41 -24.96
C LYS A 130 3.17 37.01 -24.30
N GLY A 131 4.35 36.64 -24.77
CA GLY A 131 5.59 37.24 -24.30
C GLY A 131 6.68 37.24 -25.36
N VAL A 132 7.74 37.99 -25.06
CA VAL A 132 8.92 38.15 -25.93
C VAL A 132 10.16 37.74 -25.14
N MET A 133 10.87 36.72 -25.60
CA MET A 133 12.08 36.20 -24.92
C MET A 133 13.33 36.89 -25.46
N GLU A 134 14.03 37.65 -24.61
CA GLU A 134 15.22 38.40 -25.00
C GLU A 134 16.43 37.52 -25.33
N TRP A 135 16.54 36.34 -24.70
CA TRP A 135 17.67 35.43 -24.90
C TRP A 135 17.60 34.62 -26.21
N ASP A 136 16.52 34.76 -26.97
CA ASP A 136 16.24 34.01 -28.21
C ASP A 136 15.77 34.97 -29.31
N ASP A 137 16.57 35.98 -29.65
CA ASP A 137 16.29 36.94 -30.74
C ASP A 137 14.90 37.60 -30.69
N GLU A 138 14.45 38.00 -29.50
CA GLU A 138 13.11 38.57 -29.27
C GLU A 138 11.98 37.66 -29.78
N LYS A 139 12.17 36.34 -29.70
CA LYS A 139 11.17 35.38 -30.13
C LYS A 139 9.87 35.53 -29.34
N MET A 140 8.78 35.58 -30.10
CA MET A 140 7.43 35.56 -29.56
C MET A 140 7.06 34.17 -29.04
N VAL A 141 6.54 34.11 -27.82
CA VAL A 141 6.19 32.87 -27.12
C VAL A 141 4.82 32.96 -26.46
N ALA A 142 4.22 31.79 -26.22
CA ALA A 142 3.07 31.64 -25.33
C ALA A 142 3.55 31.07 -23.98
N ILE A 143 3.24 31.78 -22.90
CA ILE A 143 3.65 31.43 -21.53
C ILE A 143 2.39 31.01 -20.76
N LYS A 144 2.25 29.70 -20.53
CA LYS A 144 1.15 29.14 -19.74
C LYS A 144 1.56 29.05 -18.29
N ILE A 145 1.03 29.94 -17.47
CA ILE A 145 1.17 29.92 -16.01
C ILE A 145 0.14 28.96 -15.43
N LEU A 146 0.57 28.00 -14.64
CA LEU A 146 -0.35 27.00 -14.08
C LEU A 146 -1.03 27.46 -12.80
N ASN A 147 -2.31 27.10 -12.66
CA ASN A 147 -3.05 27.28 -11.43
C ASN A 147 -2.69 26.19 -10.41
N LEU A 148 -1.66 26.42 -9.59
CA LEU A 148 -1.18 25.44 -8.61
C LEU A 148 -2.15 25.16 -7.46
N ARG A 149 -3.20 25.97 -7.29
CA ARG A 149 -4.26 25.72 -6.29
C ARG A 149 -5.19 24.58 -6.71
N GLN A 150 -5.23 24.25 -8.00
CA GLN A 150 -6.05 23.13 -8.48
C GLN A 150 -5.45 21.79 -8.05
N GLN A 151 -6.30 20.91 -7.54
CA GLN A 151 -5.87 19.56 -7.16
C GLN A 151 -5.25 18.85 -8.36
N GLY A 152 -4.02 18.36 -8.20
CA GLY A 152 -3.30 17.68 -9.26
C GLY A 152 -2.60 18.60 -10.27
N ALA A 153 -2.60 19.93 -10.11
CA ALA A 153 -1.92 20.86 -11.01
C ALA A 153 -0.45 20.52 -11.25
N SER A 154 0.28 20.15 -10.19
CA SER A 154 1.67 19.69 -10.31
C SER A 154 1.81 18.38 -11.09
N ARG A 155 0.84 17.46 -11.01
CA ARG A 155 0.83 16.23 -11.81
C ARG A 155 0.49 16.54 -13.27
N SER A 156 -0.48 17.43 -13.50
CA SER A 156 -0.83 17.92 -14.83
C SER A 156 0.35 18.59 -15.51
N PHE A 157 1.12 19.41 -14.78
CA PHE A 157 2.35 20.02 -15.29
C PHE A 157 3.35 18.98 -15.78
N ILE A 158 3.64 17.97 -14.96
CA ILE A 158 4.59 16.92 -15.32
C ILE A 158 4.07 16.12 -16.52
N ALA A 159 2.80 15.74 -16.52
CA ALA A 159 2.18 15.03 -17.63
C ALA A 159 2.20 15.86 -18.93
N GLU A 160 1.92 17.16 -18.85
CA GLU A 160 1.95 18.07 -19.99
C GLU A 160 3.38 18.26 -20.52
N CYS A 161 4.37 18.45 -19.64
CA CYS A 161 5.79 18.45 -19.99
C CYS A 161 6.21 17.14 -20.68
N GLU A 162 5.85 15.99 -20.12
CA GLU A 162 6.22 14.66 -20.65
C GLU A 162 5.56 14.38 -22.01
N ALA A 163 4.26 14.73 -22.14
CA ALA A 163 3.53 14.60 -23.39
C ALA A 163 4.15 15.50 -24.47
N LEU A 164 4.35 16.78 -24.18
CA LEU A 164 4.87 17.73 -25.16
C LEU A 164 6.35 17.50 -25.49
N ARG A 165 7.14 16.89 -24.59
CA ARG A 165 8.53 16.52 -24.87
C ARG A 165 8.64 15.34 -25.84
N SER A 166 7.72 14.37 -25.75
CA SER A 166 7.76 13.15 -26.54
C SER A 166 7.09 13.30 -27.91
N ILE A 167 6.20 14.28 -28.07
CA ILE A 167 5.44 14.46 -29.30
C ILE A 167 6.11 15.51 -30.19
N ARG A 168 6.63 15.06 -31.34
CA ARG A 168 7.09 15.94 -32.43
C ARG A 168 6.14 15.82 -33.61
N HIS A 169 5.20 16.75 -33.72
CA HIS A 169 4.25 16.77 -34.83
C HIS A 169 4.05 18.21 -35.32
N ARG A 170 3.95 18.39 -36.65
CA ARG A 170 3.77 19.69 -37.31
C ARG A 170 2.52 20.48 -36.89
N ASN A 171 1.51 19.80 -36.35
CA ASN A 171 0.25 20.41 -35.92
C ASN A 171 0.11 20.53 -34.40
N LEU A 172 1.18 20.32 -33.64
CA LEU A 172 1.17 20.43 -32.19
C LEU A 172 2.15 21.50 -31.73
N VAL A 173 1.73 22.29 -30.76
CA VAL A 173 2.53 23.39 -30.22
C VAL A 173 3.79 22.82 -29.58
N LYS A 174 4.95 23.29 -30.04
CA LYS A 174 6.24 22.85 -29.54
C LYS A 174 6.51 23.50 -28.18
N ILE A 175 6.86 22.68 -27.19
CA ILE A 175 7.41 23.18 -25.93
C ILE A 175 8.84 23.66 -26.18
N ILE A 176 9.13 24.91 -25.82
CA ILE A 176 10.46 25.50 -25.87
C ILE A 176 11.18 25.19 -24.57
N THR A 177 10.54 25.48 -23.44
CA THR A 177 11.08 25.19 -22.10
C THR A 177 9.99 25.23 -21.03
N ALA A 178 10.36 24.97 -19.78
CA ALA A 178 9.50 25.08 -18.62
C ALA A 178 10.21 25.81 -17.47
N CYS A 179 9.43 26.57 -16.70
CA CYS A 179 9.86 27.16 -15.43
C CYS A 179 9.26 26.37 -14.27
N SER A 180 10.09 26.03 -13.29
CA SER A 180 9.65 25.52 -12.00
C SER A 180 10.54 26.16 -10.93
N GLY A 181 9.96 27.04 -10.13
CA GLY A 181 10.66 27.84 -9.13
C GLY A 181 9.69 28.46 -8.14
N VAL A 182 10.04 29.63 -7.62
CA VAL A 182 9.22 30.41 -6.70
C VAL A 182 9.04 31.83 -7.22
N ASP A 183 7.90 32.45 -6.93
CA ASP A 183 7.65 33.87 -7.23
C ASP A 183 8.40 34.78 -6.22
N PHE A 184 8.38 36.09 -6.45
CA PHE A 184 9.00 37.08 -5.55
C PHE A 184 8.40 37.11 -4.13
N ARG A 185 7.26 36.45 -3.92
CA ARG A 185 6.57 36.33 -2.63
C ARG A 185 6.86 34.97 -1.94
N GLY A 186 7.69 34.13 -2.54
CA GLY A 186 8.04 32.80 -2.03
C GLY A 186 6.99 31.71 -2.27
N ASN A 187 5.99 31.94 -3.12
CA ASN A 187 5.03 30.90 -3.50
C ASN A 187 5.59 30.06 -4.64
N ASP A 188 5.23 28.77 -4.67
CA ASP A 188 5.54 27.91 -5.81
C ASP A 188 5.02 28.51 -7.11
N PHE A 189 5.85 28.46 -8.16
CA PHE A 189 5.52 28.94 -9.49
C PHE A 189 5.93 27.91 -10.53
N LYS A 190 5.01 27.64 -11.46
CA LYS A 190 5.26 26.76 -12.61
C LYS A 190 4.65 27.34 -13.87
N ALA A 191 5.43 27.33 -14.94
CA ALA A 191 4.97 27.76 -16.25
C ALA A 191 5.57 26.92 -17.37
N LEU A 192 4.85 26.83 -18.49
CA LEU A 192 5.33 26.27 -19.74
C LEU A 192 5.58 27.41 -20.73
N VAL A 193 6.70 27.35 -21.43
CA VAL A 193 7.03 28.24 -22.53
C VAL A 193 6.87 27.46 -23.83
N LEU A 194 5.98 27.96 -24.66
CA LEU A 194 5.51 27.32 -25.89
C LEU A 194 5.78 28.26 -27.07
N GLU A 195 5.95 27.67 -28.25
CA GLU A 195 5.97 28.44 -29.50
C GLU A 195 4.64 29.17 -29.68
N PHE A 196 4.72 30.47 -30.00
CA PHE A 196 3.53 31.25 -30.32
C PHE A 196 3.08 30.92 -31.75
N MET A 197 1.78 30.65 -31.92
CA MET A 197 1.18 30.44 -33.24
C MET A 197 0.37 31.67 -33.61
N GLU A 198 0.74 32.33 -34.71
CA GLU A 198 -0.08 33.36 -35.34
C GLU A 198 -1.23 32.69 -36.11
N ASN A 199 -2.45 33.21 -35.95
CA ASN A 199 -3.64 32.76 -36.68
C ASN A 199 -3.77 33.47 -38.03
#